data_AF-A0A9E0QNQ0-F1
#
_entry.id   AF-A0A9E0QNQ0-F1
#
_cell.length_a   1.000
_cell.length_b   1.000
_cell.length_c   1.000
_cell.angle_alpha   90.00
_cell.angle_beta   90.00
_cell.angle_gamma   90.00
#
_symmetry.space_group_name_H-M   'P 1'
#
loop_
_entity.id
_entity.type
_entity.pdbx_description
1 polymer ?
#
loop_
_entity_poly.entity_id
_entity_poly.type
_entity_poly.pdbx_seq_one_letter_code
_entity_poly.pdbx_strand_id
1 'polypeptide(L)'
;MLLFSTLSIATEPASITVKAATLTLQDQTHLLNASINYSLSDDAIKALNNGITLTFNVELSILEPRRWLWDRYHANISLVYQIKYHTLAETYQVLDVKNNARHSFSRLEPALHALGTLNEIPLHALTTTYKPNTDVSLKAYLNIEALPLPMRPMAYITPGWYLRSDTYRWTPKR
;
A
#
# COMPACT_ATOMS: atom_id res chain seq x y z
N MET A 1 -14.48 26.62 -40.64
CA MET A 1 -14.91 26.44 -39.25
C MET A 1 -14.23 25.18 -38.73
N LEU A 2 -13.13 25.33 -37.98
CA LEU A 2 -12.34 24.19 -37.46
C LEU A 2 -12.96 23.75 -36.12
N LEU A 3 -13.51 22.54 -36.10
CA LEU A 3 -14.03 21.89 -34.90
C LEU A 3 -12.85 21.36 -34.10
N PHE A 4 -12.56 21.98 -32.96
CA PHE A 4 -11.65 21.43 -31.96
C PHE A 4 -12.42 20.41 -31.12
N SER A 5 -12.12 19.13 -31.32
CA SER A 5 -12.56 18.05 -30.45
C SER A 5 -11.78 18.13 -29.14
N THR A 6 -12.42 18.51 -28.04
CA THR A 6 -11.81 18.44 -26.71
C THR A 6 -11.71 16.96 -26.31
N LEU A 7 -10.49 16.43 -26.28
CA LEU A 7 -10.22 15.13 -25.67
C LEU A 7 -10.43 15.28 -24.16
N SER A 8 -11.54 14.78 -23.65
CA SER A 8 -11.76 14.70 -22.20
C SER A 8 -10.81 13.64 -21.65
N ILE A 9 -9.72 14.07 -21.02
CA ILE A 9 -8.89 13.16 -20.22
C ILE A 9 -9.75 12.75 -19.03
N ALA A 10 -10.21 11.51 -19.02
CA ALA A 10 -10.83 10.94 -17.83
C ALA A 10 -9.74 10.82 -16.76
N THR A 11 -9.82 11.66 -15.72
CA THR A 11 -9.05 11.44 -14.49
C THR A 11 -9.50 10.11 -13.91
N GLU A 12 -8.63 9.11 -13.89
CA GLU A 12 -8.95 7.86 -13.21
C GLU A 12 -9.23 8.16 -11.73
N PRO A 13 -10.31 7.60 -11.17
CA PRO A 13 -10.64 7.84 -9.77
C PRO A 13 -9.46 7.39 -8.89
N ALA A 14 -9.15 8.20 -7.89
CA ALA A 14 -8.15 7.88 -6.90
C ALA A 14 -8.45 6.50 -6.29
N SER A 15 -7.47 5.60 -6.37
CA SER A 15 -7.66 4.20 -6.01
C SER A 15 -6.32 3.56 -5.66
N ILE A 16 -6.38 2.52 -4.85
CA ILE A 16 -5.23 1.65 -4.60
C ILE A 16 -5.61 0.27 -5.11
N THR A 17 -4.74 -0.38 -5.88
CA THR A 17 -5.00 -1.73 -6.38
C THR A 17 -3.79 -2.61 -6.15
N VAL A 18 -3.96 -3.72 -5.43
CA VAL A 18 -2.95 -4.77 -5.39
C VAL A 18 -3.02 -5.56 -6.71
N LYS A 19 -1.99 -5.45 -7.55
CA LYS A 19 -1.93 -6.07 -8.88
C LYS A 19 -1.49 -7.53 -8.81
N ALA A 20 -0.53 -7.81 -7.95
CA ALA A 20 -0.03 -9.16 -7.69
C ALA A 20 0.54 -9.24 -6.29
N ALA A 21 0.44 -10.42 -5.68
CA ALA A 21 1.14 -10.75 -4.45
C ALA A 21 1.45 -12.25 -4.43
N THR A 22 2.64 -12.59 -3.93
CA THR A 22 3.12 -13.96 -3.77
C THR A 22 3.93 -14.06 -2.50
N LEU A 23 3.93 -15.26 -1.92
CA LEU A 23 4.67 -15.58 -0.72
C LEU A 23 5.49 -16.83 -1.02
N THR A 24 6.80 -16.73 -0.89
CA THR A 24 7.74 -17.81 -1.15
C THR A 24 8.52 -18.15 0.12
N LEU A 25 8.87 -19.43 0.29
CA LEU A 25 9.71 -19.88 1.39
C LEU A 25 11.15 -20.03 0.89
N GLN A 26 12.08 -19.29 1.48
CA GLN A 26 13.50 -19.38 1.19
C GLN A 26 14.29 -19.39 2.50
N ASP A 27 15.18 -20.36 2.68
CA ASP A 27 16.03 -20.50 3.88
C ASP A 27 15.25 -20.37 5.20
N GLN A 28 14.09 -21.05 5.28
CA GLN A 28 13.15 -21.03 6.42
C GLN A 28 12.48 -19.67 6.70
N THR A 29 12.66 -18.67 5.84
CA THR A 29 12.03 -17.36 5.94
C THR A 29 11.01 -17.17 4.82
N HIS A 30 9.83 -16.68 5.19
CA HIS A 30 8.80 -16.31 4.21
C HIS A 30 9.11 -14.94 3.62
N LEU A 31 9.19 -14.86 2.30
CA LEU A 31 9.47 -13.65 1.54
C LEU A 31 8.21 -13.20 0.78
N LEU A 32 7.75 -11.99 1.08
CA LEU A 32 6.62 -11.38 0.39
C LEU A 32 7.12 -10.59 -0.83
N ASN A 33 6.58 -10.93 -2.00
CA ASN A 33 6.68 -10.12 -3.19
C ASN A 33 5.28 -9.58 -3.55
N ALA A 34 5.14 -8.28 -3.78
CA ALA A 34 3.88 -7.68 -4.18
C ALA A 34 4.07 -6.44 -5.07
N SER A 35 3.11 -6.23 -5.96
CA SER A 35 2.99 -5.03 -6.78
C SER A 35 1.65 -4.35 -6.48
N ILE A 36 1.72 -3.10 -6.04
CA ILE A 36 0.58 -2.29 -5.64
C ILE A 36 0.60 -1.02 -6.48
N ASN A 37 -0.50 -0.72 -7.16
CA ASN A 37 -0.66 0.56 -7.84
C ASN A 37 -1.34 1.57 -6.91
N TYR A 38 -0.75 2.76 -6.80
CA TYR A 38 -1.31 3.88 -6.02
C TYR A 38 -1.67 5.02 -6.97
N SER A 39 -2.96 5.30 -7.08
CA SER A 39 -3.49 6.51 -7.73
C SER A 39 -4.02 7.43 -6.64
N LEU A 40 -3.25 8.46 -6.28
CA LEU A 40 -3.62 9.41 -5.23
C LEU A 40 -4.72 10.36 -5.69
N SER A 41 -5.52 10.85 -4.74
CA SER A 41 -6.49 11.91 -4.97
C SER A 41 -5.81 13.28 -5.04
N ASP A 42 -6.50 14.26 -5.61
CA ASP A 42 -6.04 15.65 -5.63
C ASP A 42 -5.78 16.19 -4.22
N ASP A 43 -6.59 15.80 -3.23
CA ASP A 43 -6.40 16.22 -1.83
C ASP A 43 -5.11 15.63 -1.24
N ALA A 44 -4.84 14.35 -1.50
CA ALA A 44 -3.62 13.69 -1.06
C ALA A 44 -2.37 14.28 -1.75
N ILE A 45 -2.46 14.58 -3.06
CA ILE A 45 -1.37 15.23 -3.82
C ILE A 45 -1.12 16.65 -3.30
N LYS A 46 -2.16 17.45 -3.08
CA LYS A 46 -2.05 18.79 -2.49
C LYS A 46 -1.39 18.75 -1.12
N ALA A 47 -1.79 17.80 -0.27
CA ALA A 47 -1.19 17.64 1.04
C ALA A 47 0.29 17.26 0.95
N LEU A 48 0.66 16.33 0.06
CA LEU A 48 2.07 16.01 -0.21
C LEU A 48 2.86 17.25 -0.59
N ASN A 49 2.36 18.04 -1.55
CA ASN A 49 3.03 19.26 -2.02
C ASN A 49 3.18 20.32 -0.91
N ASN A 50 2.27 20.31 0.08
CA ASN A 50 2.34 21.14 1.27
C ASN A 50 3.23 20.53 2.39
N GLY A 51 3.99 19.49 2.09
CA GLY A 51 4.94 18.85 3.02
C GLY A 51 4.30 17.87 4.00
N ILE A 52 3.02 17.52 3.84
CA ILE A 52 2.36 16.52 4.68
C ILE A 52 2.83 15.14 4.27
N THR A 53 3.37 14.39 5.24
CA THR A 53 3.73 12.98 5.04
C THR A 53 2.47 12.13 4.97
N LEU A 54 2.32 11.37 3.88
CA LEU A 54 1.29 10.34 3.78
C LEU A 54 1.88 9.00 4.24
N THR A 55 1.18 8.32 5.14
CA THR A 55 1.58 7.00 5.64
C THR A 55 0.61 5.96 5.12
N PHE A 56 1.12 4.94 4.46
CA PHE A 56 0.37 3.80 3.96
C PHE A 56 0.69 2.56 4.77
N ASN A 57 -0.35 1.80 5.08
CA ASN A 57 -0.25 0.49 5.68
C ASN A 57 -0.52 -0.56 4.61
N VAL A 58 0.37 -1.55 4.51
CA VAL A 58 0.15 -2.79 3.75
C VAL A 58 -0.06 -3.91 4.77
N GLU A 59 -1.28 -4.39 4.86
CA GLU A 59 -1.69 -5.43 5.81
C GLU A 59 -1.73 -6.78 5.11
N LEU A 60 -0.89 -7.70 5.59
CA LEU A 60 -0.92 -9.11 5.23
C LEU A 60 -1.63 -9.90 6.34
N SER A 61 -2.66 -10.64 5.98
CA SER A 61 -3.37 -11.54 6.90
C SER A 61 -3.30 -12.96 6.37
N ILE A 62 -2.96 -13.89 7.27
CA ILE A 62 -2.86 -15.32 7.01
C ILE A 62 -3.91 -16.02 7.86
N LEU A 63 -4.88 -16.66 7.21
CA LEU A 63 -6.00 -17.31 7.87
C LEU A 63 -6.22 -18.73 7.34
N GLU A 64 -6.61 -19.64 8.22
CA GLU A 64 -7.04 -21.00 7.86
C GLU A 64 -8.57 -21.04 7.90
N PRO A 65 -9.24 -21.09 6.73
CA PRO A 65 -10.69 -21.17 6.68
C PRO A 65 -11.18 -22.50 7.25
N ARG A 66 -12.25 -22.47 8.07
CA ARG A 66 -12.81 -23.66 8.72
C ARG A 66 -14.29 -23.81 8.42
N ARG A 67 -14.70 -25.01 7.98
CA ARG A 67 -16.09 -25.26 7.52
C ARG A 67 -17.17 -25.17 8.61
N TRP A 68 -16.81 -25.42 9.87
CA TRP A 68 -17.75 -25.54 10.99
C TRP A 68 -17.34 -24.75 12.25
N LEU A 69 -16.24 -23.99 12.19
CA LEU A 69 -15.69 -23.20 13.28
C LEU A 69 -15.30 -21.82 12.76
N TRP A 70 -15.05 -20.86 13.65
CA TRP A 70 -14.46 -19.57 13.25
C TRP A 70 -13.11 -19.78 12.58
N ASP A 71 -12.82 -18.96 11.57
CA ASP A 71 -11.53 -18.95 10.90
C ASP A 71 -10.41 -18.71 11.91
N ARG A 72 -9.31 -19.46 11.76
CA ARG A 72 -8.14 -19.29 12.61
C ARG A 72 -7.17 -18.32 11.95
N TYR A 73 -6.98 -17.15 12.56
CA TYR A 73 -5.90 -16.23 12.21
C TYR A 73 -4.57 -16.81 12.66
N HIS A 74 -3.65 -17.01 11.73
CA HIS A 74 -2.29 -17.46 12.01
C HIS A 74 -1.34 -16.28 12.19
N ALA A 75 -1.53 -15.21 11.40
CA ALA A 75 -0.73 -14.00 11.50
C ALA A 75 -1.44 -12.79 10.89
N ASN A 76 -1.16 -11.61 11.46
CA ASN A 76 -1.48 -10.31 10.89
C ASN A 76 -0.21 -9.46 10.94
N ILE A 77 0.29 -9.05 9.78
CA ILE A 77 1.52 -8.27 9.65
C ILE A 77 1.18 -6.96 8.97
N SER A 78 1.59 -5.85 9.58
CA SER A 78 1.46 -4.51 9.00
C SER A 78 2.83 -4.00 8.60
N LEU A 79 3.01 -3.72 7.32
CA LEU A 79 4.16 -3.00 6.78
C LEU A 79 3.78 -1.52 6.64
N VAL A 80 4.63 -0.63 7.10
CA VAL A 80 4.36 0.81 7.13
C VAL A 80 5.32 1.51 6.19
N TYR A 81 4.77 2.17 5.18
CA TYR A 81 5.52 2.97 4.22
C TYR A 81 5.07 4.42 4.27
N GLN A 82 6.00 5.34 4.05
CA GLN A 82 5.70 6.76 3.99
C GLN A 82 6.14 7.36 2.67
N ILE A 83 5.39 8.35 2.20
CA ILE A 83 5.79 9.23 1.12
C ILE A 83 5.61 10.69 1.55
N LYS A 84 6.59 11.54 1.24
CA LYS A 84 6.54 12.98 1.48
C LYS A 84 7.24 13.75 0.37
N TYR A 85 6.85 15.00 0.14
CA TYR A 85 7.59 15.92 -0.71
C TYR A 85 8.55 16.77 0.14
N HIS A 86 9.82 16.83 -0.25
CA HIS A 86 10.83 17.68 0.37
C HIS A 86 11.02 18.94 -0.48
N THR A 87 10.41 20.05 -0.07
CA THR A 87 10.32 21.29 -0.85
C THR A 87 11.68 21.87 -1.23
N LEU A 88 12.64 21.92 -0.30
CA LEU A 88 13.97 22.49 -0.56
C LEU A 88 14.76 21.70 -1.62
N ALA A 89 14.58 20.38 -1.67
CA ALA A 89 15.29 19.53 -2.64
C ALA A 89 14.42 19.18 -3.86
N GLU A 90 13.16 19.63 -3.88
CA GLU A 90 12.17 19.32 -4.92
C GLU A 90 12.07 17.82 -5.24
N THR A 91 12.10 16.97 -4.21
CA THR A 91 12.05 15.51 -4.37
C THR A 91 10.96 14.86 -3.54
N TYR A 92 10.40 13.78 -4.08
CA TYR A 92 9.55 12.85 -3.36
C TYR A 92 10.43 11.82 -2.65
N GLN A 93 10.21 11.64 -1.36
CA GLN A 93 10.94 10.66 -0.55
C GLN A 93 9.99 9.54 -0.12
N VAL A 94 10.37 8.30 -0.43
CA VAL A 94 9.72 7.08 0.04
C VAL A 94 10.54 6.49 1.17
N LEU A 95 9.89 6.10 2.26
CA LEU A 95 10.51 5.50 3.44
C LEU A 95 9.82 4.17 3.78
N ASP A 96 10.61 3.11 3.84
CA ASP A 96 10.25 1.90 4.60
C ASP A 96 10.55 2.17 6.08
N VAL A 97 9.50 2.28 6.89
CA VAL A 97 9.63 2.68 8.31
C VAL A 97 10.35 1.61 9.13
N LYS A 98 10.14 0.32 8.81
CA LYS A 98 10.74 -0.78 9.58
C LYS A 98 12.24 -0.87 9.34
N ASN A 99 12.66 -0.76 8.08
CA ASN A 99 14.05 -0.90 7.69
C ASN A 99 14.82 0.44 7.69
N ASN A 100 14.12 1.55 7.93
CA ASN A 100 14.64 2.92 7.79
C ASN A 100 15.30 3.17 6.42
N ALA A 101 14.84 2.47 5.39
CA ALA A 101 15.36 2.58 4.03
C ALA A 101 14.64 3.71 3.29
N ARG A 102 15.42 4.64 2.72
CA ARG A 102 14.88 5.84 2.06
C ARG A 102 15.36 5.93 0.62
N HIS A 103 14.42 6.24 -0.27
CA HIS A 103 14.68 6.51 -1.68
C HIS A 103 14.08 7.85 -2.06
N SER A 104 14.79 8.63 -2.87
CA SER A 104 14.34 9.95 -3.34
C SER A 104 14.16 9.95 -4.85
N PHE A 105 13.12 10.62 -5.32
CA PHE A 105 12.72 10.67 -6.72
C PHE A 105 12.38 12.11 -7.12
N SER A 106 12.71 12.50 -8.35
CA SER A 106 12.38 13.84 -8.87
C SER A 106 10.92 13.99 -9.31
N ARG A 107 10.18 12.88 -9.43
CA ARG A 107 8.79 12.85 -9.88
C ARG A 107 7.95 11.95 -8.98
N LEU A 108 6.65 12.25 -8.87
CA LEU A 108 5.70 11.51 -8.03
C LEU A 108 5.48 10.08 -8.54
N GLU A 109 5.30 9.90 -9.85
CA GLU A 109 5.02 8.60 -10.46
C GLU A 109 6.07 7.52 -10.12
N PRO A 110 7.38 7.72 -10.30
CA PRO A 110 8.38 6.73 -9.90
C PRO A 110 8.47 6.54 -8.38
N ALA A 111 8.13 7.55 -7.59
CA ALA A 111 8.02 7.40 -6.14
C ALA A 111 6.85 6.49 -5.74
N LEU A 112 5.68 6.64 -6.37
CA LEU A 112 4.52 5.78 -6.15
C LEU A 112 4.77 4.35 -6.65
N HIS A 113 5.46 4.19 -7.78
CA HIS A 113 5.90 2.88 -8.25
C HIS A 113 6.82 2.20 -7.23
N ALA A 114 7.81 2.91 -6.69
CA ALA A 114 8.69 2.38 -5.65
C ALA A 114 7.93 2.07 -4.34
N LEU A 115 7.01 2.93 -3.93
CA LEU A 115 6.14 2.74 -2.76
C LEU A 115 5.31 1.45 -2.88
N GLY A 116 4.90 1.07 -4.10
CA GLY A 116 4.10 -0.11 -4.38
C GLY A 116 4.86 -1.36 -4.78
N THR A 117 6.20 -1.30 -4.83
CA THR A 117 7.03 -2.45 -5.17
C THR A 117 7.61 -3.06 -3.89
N LEU A 118 7.05 -4.20 -3.48
CA LEU A 118 7.55 -4.99 -2.37
C LEU A 118 8.33 -6.16 -2.94
N ASN A 119 9.65 -6.17 -2.77
CA ASN A 119 10.53 -7.22 -3.26
C ASN A 119 11.18 -7.94 -2.08
N GLU A 120 10.99 -9.26 -2.04
CA GLU A 120 11.64 -10.17 -1.08
C GLU A 120 11.55 -9.70 0.39
N ILE A 121 10.40 -9.14 0.79
CA ILE A 121 10.22 -8.60 2.14
C ILE A 121 10.18 -9.74 3.15
N PRO A 122 11.14 -9.83 4.10
CA PRO A 122 11.21 -10.96 5.02
C PRO A 122 10.18 -10.82 6.15
N LEU A 123 9.40 -11.87 6.32
CA LEU A 123 8.32 -11.95 7.31
C LEU A 123 8.73 -12.80 8.51
N HIS A 124 9.70 -12.32 9.28
CA HIS A 124 10.26 -13.05 10.43
C HIS A 124 9.24 -13.44 11.52
N ALA A 125 8.09 -12.75 11.58
CA ALA A 125 7.01 -13.09 12.51
C ALA A 125 6.26 -14.39 12.10
N LEU A 126 6.46 -14.88 10.88
CA LEU A 126 5.86 -16.11 10.39
C LEU A 126 6.76 -17.30 10.72
N THR A 127 6.48 -17.94 11.85
CA THR A 127 7.27 -19.07 12.35
C THR A 127 6.75 -20.45 11.92
N THR A 128 5.62 -20.50 11.21
CA THR A 128 4.92 -21.75 10.88
C THR A 128 5.04 -22.11 9.40
N THR A 129 5.37 -23.37 9.13
CA THR A 129 5.20 -24.00 7.81
C THR A 129 3.70 -24.06 7.49
N TYR A 130 3.27 -23.38 6.42
CA TYR A 130 1.85 -23.31 6.06
C TYR A 130 1.23 -24.69 5.91
N LYS A 131 0.02 -24.84 6.44
CA LYS A 131 -0.82 -25.99 6.10
C LYS A 131 -1.34 -25.83 4.66
N PRO A 132 -1.61 -26.94 3.95
CA PRO A 132 -2.01 -26.93 2.54
C PRO A 132 -3.37 -26.25 2.22
N ASN A 133 -3.99 -25.54 3.17
CA ASN A 133 -5.26 -24.85 3.01
C ASN A 133 -5.26 -23.49 3.73
N THR A 134 -4.18 -22.72 3.56
CA THR A 134 -4.03 -21.40 4.19
C THR A 134 -4.35 -20.33 3.16
N ASP A 135 -5.32 -19.47 3.48
CA ASP A 135 -5.64 -18.29 2.68
C ASP A 135 -4.77 -17.13 3.13
N VAL A 136 -4.08 -16.53 2.18
CA VAL A 136 -3.30 -15.32 2.40
C VAL A 136 -4.01 -14.17 1.71
N SER A 137 -4.05 -13.03 2.40
CA SER A 137 -4.66 -11.83 1.89
C SER A 137 -3.77 -10.61 2.12
N LEU A 138 -3.81 -9.69 1.16
CA LEU A 138 -3.09 -8.43 1.20
C LEU A 138 -4.05 -7.30 0.86
N LYS A 139 -3.95 -6.21 1.62
CA LYS A 139 -4.63 -4.95 1.29
C LYS A 139 -3.74 -3.78 1.67
N ALA A 140 -3.86 -2.69 0.95
CA ALA A 140 -3.13 -1.46 1.19
C ALA A 140 -4.09 -0.29 1.42
N TYR A 141 -3.76 0.63 2.32
CA TYR A 141 -4.59 1.79 2.59
C TYR A 141 -3.80 2.96 3.18
N LEU A 142 -4.30 4.18 2.96
CA LEU A 142 -3.82 5.38 3.63
C LEU A 142 -4.25 5.36 5.09
N ASN A 143 -3.31 5.61 5.99
CA ASN A 143 -3.57 5.71 7.41
C ASN A 143 -4.02 7.13 7.78
N ILE A 144 -5.33 7.32 7.92
CA ILE A 144 -5.93 8.59 8.33
C ILE A 144 -5.41 9.02 9.72
N GLU A 145 -5.15 8.07 10.62
CA GLU A 145 -4.62 8.37 11.96
C GLU A 145 -3.15 8.82 11.95
N ALA A 146 -2.43 8.64 10.84
CA ALA A 146 -1.08 9.17 10.68
C ALA A 146 -1.07 10.60 10.14
N LEU A 147 -2.22 11.14 9.72
CA LEU A 147 -2.32 12.54 9.31
C LEU A 147 -2.13 13.49 10.50
N PRO A 148 -1.70 14.74 10.26
CA PRO A 148 -1.71 15.79 11.27
C PRO A 148 -3.06 15.89 11.97
N LEU A 149 -3.07 16.06 13.29
CA LEU A 149 -4.29 16.06 14.10
C LEU A 149 -5.42 16.97 13.55
N PRO A 150 -5.14 18.21 13.09
CA PRO A 150 -6.20 19.08 12.54
C PRO A 150 -6.86 18.54 11.27
N MET A 151 -6.19 17.65 10.51
CA MET A 151 -6.70 17.11 9.25
C MET A 151 -7.61 15.90 9.44
N ARG A 152 -7.46 15.15 10.55
CA ARG A 152 -8.16 13.86 10.72
C ARG A 152 -9.68 13.96 10.67
N PRO A 153 -10.36 14.90 11.37
CA PRO A 153 -11.82 14.99 11.32
C PRO A 153 -12.34 15.20 9.89
N MET A 154 -11.66 16.03 9.10
CA MET A 154 -12.02 16.28 7.71
C MET A 154 -11.72 15.07 6.82
N ALA A 155 -10.61 14.37 7.06
CA ALA A 155 -10.25 13.17 6.29
C ALA A 155 -11.26 12.03 6.42
N TYR A 156 -12.02 11.96 7.51
CA TYR A 156 -13.09 10.97 7.67
C TYR A 156 -14.33 11.22 6.81
N ILE A 157 -14.59 12.49 6.43
CA ILE A 157 -15.81 12.88 5.70
C ILE A 157 -15.55 13.26 4.24
N THR A 158 -14.28 13.43 3.85
CA THR A 158 -13.88 13.77 2.49
C THR A 158 -13.43 12.52 1.72
N PRO A 159 -14.14 12.12 0.65
CA PRO A 159 -13.86 10.87 -0.08
C PRO A 159 -12.43 10.73 -0.60
N GLY A 160 -11.76 11.84 -0.93
CA GLY A 160 -10.38 11.84 -1.42
C GLY A 160 -9.36 11.25 -0.44
N TRP A 161 -9.69 11.14 0.85
CA TRP A 161 -8.82 10.55 1.87
C TRP A 161 -9.09 9.05 2.09
N TYR A 162 -10.19 8.52 1.54
CA TYR A 162 -10.53 7.10 1.64
C TYR A 162 -9.79 6.29 0.56
N LEU A 163 -8.46 6.30 0.63
CA LEU A 163 -7.60 5.54 -0.27
C LEU A 163 -7.35 4.16 0.34
N ARG A 164 -8.02 3.13 -0.19
CA ARG A 164 -7.88 1.74 0.22
C ARG A 164 -8.05 0.82 -0.98
N SER A 165 -7.32 -0.29 -0.99
CA SER A 165 -7.50 -1.34 -1.98
C SER A 165 -8.58 -2.33 -1.55
N ASP A 166 -9.14 -3.02 -2.55
CA ASP A 166 -9.78 -4.30 -2.32
C ASP A 166 -8.80 -5.30 -1.70
N THR A 167 -9.36 -6.34 -1.07
CA THR A 167 -8.54 -7.41 -0.49
C THR A 167 -8.13 -8.39 -1.58
N TYR A 168 -6.83 -8.43 -1.89
CA TYR A 168 -6.26 -9.41 -2.80
C TYR A 168 -5.99 -10.71 -2.05
N ARG A 169 -6.55 -11.83 -2.52
CA ARG A 169 -6.44 -13.14 -1.87
C ARG A 169 -5.76 -14.15 -2.78
N TRP A 170 -4.91 -14.99 -2.20
CA TRP A 170 -4.28 -16.10 -2.92
C TRP A 170 -3.93 -17.23 -1.95
N THR A 171 -3.70 -18.41 -2.52
CA THR A 171 -3.09 -19.54 -1.81
C THR A 171 -1.59 -19.53 -2.11
N PRO A 172 -0.72 -19.51 -1.09
CA PRO A 172 0.73 -19.51 -1.30
C PRO A 172 1.15 -20.83 -1.96
N LYS A 173 2.07 -20.74 -2.92
CA LYS A 173 2.67 -21.92 -3.56
C LYS A 173 3.66 -22.57 -2.59
N ARG A 174 3.80 -23.89 -2.66
CA ARG A 174 4.80 -24.65 -1.89
C ARG A 174 6.21 -24.32 -2.33
#